data_AF-A0A511YDD5-F1
#
_entry.id   AF-A0A511YDD5-F1
#
_cell.length_a   1.000
_cell.length_b   1.000
_cell.length_c   1.000
_cell.angle_alpha   90.00
_cell.angle_beta   90.00
_cell.angle_gamma   90.00
#
_symmetry.space_group_name_H-M   'P 1'
#
loop_
_entity.id
_entity.type
_entity.pdbx_description
1 polymer ?
#
loop_
_entity_poly.entity_id
_entity_poly.type
_entity_poly.pdbx_seq_one_letter_code
_entity_poly.pdbx_strand_id
1 'polypeptide(L)'
;MKKISAAALFTCLLLASCTPKASTAGPIGPAVSTAEQIAQGKTIFENSCGRCHKLPDPTAHTSVQWVGIMNSMAPKAKLNDDQHQWVYDYIVSVKK
;
A
#
# COMPACT_ATOMS: atom_id res chain seq x y z
N MET A 1 18.87 18.72 55.37
CA MET A 1 18.98 18.26 53.95
C MET A 1 17.60 17.75 53.56
N LYS A 2 16.77 18.50 52.81
CA LYS A 2 16.76 18.51 51.35
C LYS A 2 15.97 19.75 50.92
N LYS A 3 16.60 20.64 50.15
CA LYS A 3 15.95 21.79 49.53
C LYS A 3 15.79 21.45 48.05
N ILE A 4 14.60 21.55 47.47
CA ILE A 4 14.46 21.86 46.04
C ILE A 4 13.18 22.67 45.85
N SER A 5 13.38 23.90 45.38
CA SER A 5 12.38 24.93 45.12
C SER A 5 11.85 24.85 43.67
N ALA A 6 10.63 25.36 43.49
CA ALA A 6 10.12 26.18 42.39
C ALA A 6 10.61 25.98 40.93
N ALA A 7 9.61 25.78 40.05
CA ALA A 7 9.36 26.48 38.77
C ALA A 7 10.44 26.49 37.66
N ALA A 8 10.07 25.89 36.51
CA ALA A 8 10.33 26.34 35.13
C ALA A 8 9.58 25.35 34.20
N LEU A 9 8.57 25.73 33.41
CA LEU A 9 8.64 26.30 32.06
C LEU A 9 9.74 25.71 31.16
N PHE A 10 9.43 25.58 29.86
CA PHE A 10 10.25 25.02 28.75
C PHE A 10 10.19 23.48 28.66
N THR A 11 9.88 22.83 27.54
CA THR A 11 9.98 23.21 26.13
C THR A 11 9.09 22.27 25.30
N CYS A 12 8.39 22.81 24.29
CA CYS A 12 7.90 22.03 23.16
C CYS A 12 9.03 21.21 22.55
N LEU A 13 8.98 19.88 22.64
CA LEU A 13 9.69 19.02 21.70
C LEU A 13 8.70 18.54 20.65
N LEU A 14 8.71 19.28 19.54
CA LEU A 14 8.16 18.90 18.25
C LEU A 14 8.80 17.56 17.83
N LEU A 15 8.08 16.45 18.04
CA LEU A 15 8.36 15.25 17.27
C LEU A 15 7.86 15.52 15.85
N ALA A 16 8.82 15.80 14.98
CA ALA A 16 8.65 15.92 13.55
C ALA A 16 8.00 14.64 13.00
N SER A 17 6.69 14.68 12.84
CA SER A 17 5.96 13.72 12.01
C SER A 17 6.34 13.98 10.56
N CYS A 18 7.38 13.29 10.09
CA CYS A 18 7.61 13.07 8.67
C CYS A 18 6.49 12.18 8.14
N THR A 19 5.31 12.76 7.96
CA THR A 19 4.23 12.15 7.19
C THR A 19 4.46 12.60 5.74
N PRO A 20 4.94 11.75 4.83
CA PRO A 20 4.85 12.10 3.42
C PRO A 20 3.37 12.12 3.09
N LYS A 21 2.78 13.32 3.03
CA LYS A 21 1.48 13.51 2.41
C LYS A 21 1.68 13.28 0.91
N ALA A 22 1.65 12.02 0.51
CA ALA A 22 1.48 11.64 -0.88
C ALA A 22 0.05 12.03 -1.27
N SER A 23 -0.10 13.27 -1.71
CA SER A 23 -1.25 13.73 -2.48
C SER A 23 -0.71 14.40 -3.72
N THR A 24 -0.13 13.59 -4.59
CA THR A 24 0.06 13.92 -5.99
C THR A 24 -1.13 13.36 -6.74
N ALA A 25 -2.06 14.24 -7.11
CA ALA A 25 -2.95 13.97 -8.23
C ALA A 25 -2.07 13.61 -9.44
N GLY A 26 -2.12 12.35 -9.84
CA GLY A 26 -1.35 11.83 -10.97
C GLY A 26 -1.86 12.33 -12.31
N PRO A 27 -1.10 12.12 -13.40
CA PRO A 27 -1.40 12.68 -14.70
C PRO A 27 -2.69 12.10 -15.30
N ILE A 28 -3.42 12.95 -16.02
CA ILE A 28 -4.61 12.61 -16.80
C ILE A 28 -4.14 11.76 -18.01
N GLY A 29 -4.08 10.46 -17.80
CA GLY A 29 -3.78 9.39 -18.75
C GLY A 29 -4.06 8.05 -18.08
N PRO A 30 -4.03 6.89 -18.77
CA PRO A 30 -4.08 5.60 -18.10
C PRO A 30 -2.80 5.47 -17.25
N ALA A 31 -2.90 5.88 -15.99
CA ALA A 31 -1.76 5.95 -15.09
C ALA A 31 -1.37 4.53 -14.70
N VAL A 32 -0.34 4.01 -15.36
CA VAL A 32 0.41 2.86 -14.85
C VAL A 32 0.98 3.24 -13.49
N SER A 33 0.87 2.33 -12.52
CA SER A 33 1.36 2.56 -11.16
C SER A 33 2.84 2.96 -11.13
N THR A 34 3.21 3.89 -10.23
CA THR A 34 4.64 4.19 -9.96
C THR A 34 5.34 2.99 -9.32
N ALA A 35 6.67 3.01 -9.26
CA ALA A 35 7.43 1.95 -8.60
C ALA A 35 7.04 1.78 -7.11
N GLU A 36 6.77 2.89 -6.41
CA GLU A 36 6.31 2.90 -5.02
C GLU A 36 4.92 2.28 -4.90
N GLN A 37 4.01 2.60 -5.82
CA GLN A 37 2.66 2.03 -5.86
C GLN A 37 2.70 0.53 -6.15
N ILE A 38 3.56 0.07 -7.06
CA ILE A 38 3.79 -1.36 -7.31
C ILE A 38 4.32 -2.06 -6.05
N ALA A 39 5.24 -1.44 -5.31
CA ALA A 39 5.74 -1.97 -4.04
C ALA A 39 4.63 -2.07 -2.97
N GLN A 40 3.71 -1.10 -2.93
CA GLN A 40 2.50 -1.18 -2.11
C GLN A 40 1.57 -2.30 -2.58
N GLY A 41 1.38 -2.46 -3.90
CA GLY A 41 0.64 -3.57 -4.50
C GLY A 41 1.17 -4.94 -4.07
N LYS A 42 2.50 -5.13 -4.08
CA LYS A 42 3.15 -6.33 -3.55
C LYS A 42 2.80 -6.58 -2.08
N THR A 43 2.92 -5.53 -1.26
CA THR A 43 2.64 -5.61 0.17
C THR A 43 1.18 -5.97 0.43
N ILE A 44 0.25 -5.41 -0.33
CA ILE A 44 -1.17 -5.73 -0.23
C ILE A 44 -1.42 -7.18 -0.66
N PHE A 45 -0.81 -7.62 -1.77
CA PHE A 45 -0.95 -8.98 -2.29
C PHE A 45 -0.53 -10.02 -1.24
N GLU A 46 0.68 -9.88 -0.68
CA GLU A 46 1.23 -10.83 0.30
C GLU A 46 0.43 -10.87 1.61
N ASN A 47 -0.11 -9.73 2.05
CA ASN A 47 -0.80 -9.64 3.34
C ASN A 47 -2.31 -9.85 3.27
N SER A 48 -2.94 -9.60 2.11
CA SER A 48 -4.41 -9.61 1.98
C SER A 48 -4.92 -10.80 1.18
N CYS A 49 -4.26 -11.17 0.08
CA CYS A 49 -4.79 -12.19 -0.83
C CYS A 49 -4.66 -13.63 -0.29
N GLY A 50 -3.77 -13.86 0.68
CA GLY A 50 -3.62 -15.16 1.37
C GLY A 50 -4.53 -15.37 2.58
N ARG A 51 -5.39 -14.39 2.93
CA ARG A 51 -6.19 -14.44 4.17
C ARG A 51 -7.41 -15.37 4.11
N CYS A 52 -7.98 -15.55 2.92
CA CYS A 52 -9.23 -16.31 2.73
C CYS A 52 -9.00 -17.65 2.01
N HIS A 53 -7.90 -17.78 1.27
CA HIS A 53 -7.49 -18.98 0.55
C HIS A 53 -5.97 -18.95 0.34
N LYS A 54 -5.41 -20.01 -0.25
CA LYS A 54 -3.97 -20.05 -0.58
C LYS A 54 -3.59 -18.85 -1.44
N LEU A 55 -2.46 -18.21 -1.12
CA LEU A 55 -1.91 -17.13 -1.92
C LEU A 55 -1.52 -17.67 -3.31
N PRO A 56 -2.09 -17.14 -4.41
CA PRO A 56 -1.79 -17.63 -5.74
C PRO A 56 -0.36 -17.23 -6.17
N ASP A 57 0.23 -18.01 -7.07
CA ASP A 57 1.49 -17.62 -7.74
C ASP A 57 1.16 -16.55 -8.81
N PRO A 58 1.75 -15.34 -8.75
CA PRO A 58 1.52 -14.28 -9.73
C PRO A 58 1.75 -14.73 -11.19
N THR A 59 2.63 -15.70 -11.41
CA THR A 59 3.00 -16.21 -12.74
C THR A 59 2.13 -17.38 -13.24
N ALA A 60 1.14 -17.80 -12.45
CA ALA A 60 0.25 -18.92 -12.78
C ALA A 60 -0.84 -18.56 -13.81
N HIS A 61 -1.12 -17.27 -14.01
CA HIS A 61 -2.14 -16.79 -14.94
C HIS A 61 -1.59 -15.73 -15.88
N THR A 62 -2.21 -15.59 -17.05
CA THR A 62 -1.91 -14.49 -17.99
C THR A 62 -2.44 -13.16 -17.45
N SER A 63 -1.92 -12.03 -17.95
CA SER A 63 -2.41 -10.70 -17.59
C SER A 63 -3.92 -10.55 -17.83
N VAL A 64 -4.43 -11.09 -18.94
CA VAL A 64 -5.87 -11.06 -19.27
C VAL A 64 -6.70 -11.89 -18.28
N GLN A 65 -6.20 -13.05 -17.85
CA GLN A 65 -6.88 -13.88 -16.85
C GLN A 65 -6.92 -13.17 -15.48
N TRP A 66 -5.84 -12.47 -15.12
CA TRP A 66 -5.75 -11.71 -13.89
C TRP A 66 -6.78 -10.58 -13.77
N VAL A 67 -7.23 -9.98 -14.89
CA VAL A 67 -8.31 -8.98 -14.88
C VAL A 67 -9.58 -9.57 -14.25
N GLY A 68 -10.00 -10.76 -14.71
CA GLY A 68 -11.19 -11.42 -14.18
C GLY A 68 -11.03 -11.86 -12.72
N ILE A 69 -9.84 -12.35 -12.36
CA ILE A 69 -9.54 -12.76 -10.99
C ILE A 69 -9.59 -11.56 -10.04
N MET A 70 -8.91 -10.47 -10.39
CA MET A 70 -8.87 -9.26 -9.56
C MET A 70 -10.25 -8.62 -9.43
N ASN A 71 -11.05 -8.58 -10.51
CA ASN A 71 -12.44 -8.13 -10.45
C ASN A 71 -13.30 -8.95 -9.46
N SER A 72 -13.02 -10.25 -9.32
CA SER A 72 -13.74 -11.11 -8.36
C SER A 72 -13.22 -10.97 -6.93
N MET A 73 -11.91 -10.76 -6.75
CA MET A 73 -11.24 -10.84 -5.46
C MET A 73 -11.05 -9.50 -4.77
N ALA A 74 -10.81 -8.41 -5.51
CA ALA A 74 -10.68 -7.06 -4.95
C ALA A 74 -11.84 -6.67 -4.02
N PRO A 75 -13.13 -6.84 -4.38
CA PRO A 75 -14.23 -6.51 -3.46
C PRO A 75 -14.30 -7.44 -2.25
N LYS A 76 -13.96 -8.73 -2.40
CA LYS A 76 -13.93 -9.71 -1.30
C LYS A 76 -12.80 -9.43 -0.32
N ALA A 77 -11.66 -8.97 -0.82
CA ALA A 77 -10.50 -8.54 -0.05
C ALA A 77 -10.64 -7.10 0.49
N LYS A 78 -11.75 -6.41 0.17
CA LYS A 78 -12.04 -5.02 0.56
C LYS A 78 -10.98 -4.01 0.08
N LEU A 79 -10.45 -4.23 -1.12
CA LEU A 79 -9.56 -3.27 -1.77
C LEU A 79 -10.36 -2.10 -2.32
N ASN A 80 -9.82 -0.89 -2.21
CA ASN A 80 -10.30 0.24 -3.00
C ASN A 80 -9.73 0.20 -4.43
N ASP A 81 -10.16 1.14 -5.28
CA ASP A 81 -9.80 1.15 -6.71
C ASP A 81 -8.29 1.30 -6.94
N ASP A 82 -7.62 2.17 -6.17
CA ASP A 82 -6.17 2.36 -6.25
C ASP A 82 -5.43 1.08 -5.86
N GLN A 83 -5.80 0.46 -4.74
CA GLN A 83 -5.20 -0.78 -4.25
C GLN A 83 -5.42 -1.93 -5.23
N HIS A 84 -6.61 -2.01 -5.84
CA HIS A 84 -6.90 -2.98 -6.89
C HIS A 84 -5.92 -2.80 -8.05
N GLN A 85 -5.77 -1.57 -8.56
CA GLN A 85 -4.84 -1.29 -9.66
C GLN A 85 -3.40 -1.63 -9.30
N TRP A 86 -2.93 -1.21 -8.12
CA TRP A 86 -1.55 -1.45 -7.68
C TRP A 86 -1.23 -2.93 -7.53
N VAL A 87 -2.18 -3.72 -6.99
CA VAL A 87 -2.02 -5.18 -6.88
C VAL A 87 -2.00 -5.82 -8.26
N TYR A 88 -2.89 -5.41 -9.17
CA TYR A 88 -2.88 -5.93 -10.54
C TYR A 88 -1.56 -5.62 -11.26
N ASP A 89 -1.09 -4.38 -11.20
CA ASP A 89 0.17 -3.94 -11.81
C ASP A 89 1.37 -4.69 -11.23
N TYR A 90 1.39 -4.91 -9.91
CA TYR A 90 2.38 -5.77 -9.29
C TYR A 90 2.36 -7.19 -9.88
N ILE A 91 1.19 -7.84 -9.88
CA ILE A 91 1.07 -9.23 -10.35
C ILE A 91 1.58 -9.38 -11.79
N VAL A 92 1.18 -8.48 -12.70
CA VAL A 92 1.57 -8.57 -14.13
C VAL A 92 3.00 -8.09 -14.42
N SER A 93 3.64 -7.41 -13.46
CA SER A 93 5.06 -7.03 -13.55
C SER A 93 6.00 -8.21 -13.26
N VAL A 94 5.54 -9.22 -12.50
CA VAL A 94 6.35 -10.40 -12.17
C VAL A 94 6.61 -11.23 -13.43
N LYS A 95 7.88 -11.50 -13.72
CA LYS A 95 8.31 -12.42 -14.78
C LYS A 95 8.70 -13.78 -14.17
N LYS A 96 8.52 -14.85 -14.94
CA LYS A 96 9.08 -16.17 -14.60
C LYS A 96 10.59 -16.18 -14.71
#